data_AF-A0A537AX75-F1
#
_entry.id   AF-A0A537AX75-F1
#
_cell.length_a   1.000
_cell.length_b   1.000
_cell.length_c   1.000
_cell.angle_alpha   90.00
_cell.angle_beta   90.00
_cell.angle_gamma   90.00
#
_symmetry.space_group_name_H-M   'P 1'
#
loop_
_entity.id
_entity.type
_entity.pdbx_description
1 polymer ?
#
loop_
_entity_poly.entity_id
_entity_poly.type
_entity_poly.pdbx_seq_one_letter_code
_entity_poly.pdbx_strand_id
1 'polypeptide(L)'
;AVTQLLTGLWLAHWGGWPIATPWIAWSLFLFGLAGACWLPVVWLQLRMAAIARQALQNASALPPLYARYARRWECLGFPAFTAMLLVYYMMVAKPAL
;
A
#
# COMPACT_ATOMS: atom_id res chain seq x y z
N ALA A 1 10.76 -12.74 0.82
CA ALA A 1 10.65 -11.30 0.51
C ALA A 1 12.03 -10.67 0.25
N VAL A 2 13.00 -10.75 1.16
CA VAL A 2 14.35 -10.19 0.97
C VAL A 2 15.13 -10.87 -0.17
N THR A 3 15.02 -12.19 -0.30
CA THR A 3 15.62 -12.96 -1.40
C THR A 3 15.10 -12.55 -2.77
N GLN A 4 13.83 -12.13 -2.86
CA GLN A 4 13.16 -11.75 -4.10
C GLN A 4 13.59 -10.35 -4.58
N LEU A 5 13.96 -9.46 -3.66
CA LEU A 5 14.57 -8.17 -3.99
C LEU A 5 15.98 -8.36 -4.55
N LEU A 6 16.77 -9.27 -3.96
CA LEU A 6 18.13 -9.55 -4.41
C LEU A 6 18.16 -10.20 -5.79
N THR A 7 17.32 -11.20 -6.06
CA THR A 7 17.24 -11.82 -7.39
C THR A 7 16.61 -10.89 -8.43
N GLY A 8 15.63 -10.06 -8.06
CA GLY A 8 15.07 -9.04 -8.95
C GLY A 8 16.08 -7.98 -9.37
N LEU A 9 16.90 -7.49 -8.43
CA LEU A 9 18.01 -6.57 -8.71
C LEU A 9 19.09 -7.23 -9.57
N TRP A 10 19.42 -8.50 -9.29
CA TRP A 10 20.39 -9.26 -10.08
C TRP A 10 19.93 -9.45 -11.52
N LEU A 11 18.65 -9.78 -11.75
CA LEU A 11 18.05 -9.92 -13.08
C LEU A 11 17.99 -8.60 -13.84
N ALA A 12 17.69 -7.48 -13.15
CA ALA A 12 17.71 -6.15 -13.77
C ALA A 12 19.12 -5.73 -14.22
N HIS A 13 20.14 -6.09 -13.43
CA HIS A 13 21.54 -5.80 -13.76
C HIS A 13 22.05 -6.67 -14.93
N TRP A 14 21.67 -7.95 -14.98
CA TRP A 14 21.98 -8.85 -16.09
C TRP A 14 21.19 -8.57 -17.38
N GLY A 15 20.00 -7.97 -17.27
CA GLY A 15 19.15 -7.64 -18.42
C GLY A 15 19.60 -6.41 -19.23
N GLY A 16 20.49 -5.56 -18.69
CA GLY A 16 20.96 -4.35 -19.37
C GLY A 16 19.93 -3.21 -19.48
N TRP A 17 18.86 -3.25 -18.68
CA TRP A 17 17.78 -2.25 -18.75
C TRP A 17 18.16 -1.03 -17.90
N PRO A 18 18.23 0.19 -18.49
CA PRO A 18 18.55 1.38 -17.72
C PRO A 18 17.49 1.63 -16.65
N ILE A 19 17.92 1.90 -15.42
CA ILE A 19 17.02 2.30 -14.30
C ILE A 19 16.21 3.56 -14.66
N ALA A 20 16.64 4.31 -15.69
CA ALA A 20 15.95 5.44 -16.29
C ALA A 20 14.75 5.07 -17.19
N THR A 21 14.38 3.79 -17.32
CA THR A 21 13.20 3.44 -18.13
C THR A 21 11.97 4.07 -17.48
N PRO A 22 11.16 4.89 -18.19
CA PRO A 22 10.08 5.68 -17.60
C PRO A 22 9.10 4.85 -16.78
N TRP A 23 8.84 3.61 -17.19
CA TRP A 23 7.97 2.69 -16.48
C TRP A 23 8.53 2.26 -15.11
N ILE A 24 9.85 2.18 -14.94
CA ILE A 24 10.50 1.83 -13.65
C ILE A 24 10.36 3.01 -12.67
N ALA A 25 10.63 4.24 -13.14
CA ALA A 25 10.53 5.45 -12.32
C ALA A 25 9.09 5.69 -11.83
N TRP A 26 8.10 5.57 -12.72
CA TRP A 26 6.69 5.66 -12.36
C TRP A 26 6.24 4.53 -11.43
N SER A 27 6.73 3.30 -11.63
CA SER A 27 6.44 2.17 -10.72
C SER A 27 7.00 2.42 -9.32
N LEU A 28 8.22 2.95 -9.20
CA LEU A 28 8.83 3.33 -7.92
C LEU A 28 8.04 4.45 -7.22
N PHE A 29 7.63 5.47 -7.97
CA PHE A 29 6.81 6.56 -7.44
C PHE A 29 5.45 6.05 -6.94
N LEU A 30 4.75 5.25 -7.75
CA LEU A 30 3.47 4.64 -7.37
C LEU A 30 3.63 3.68 -6.19
N PHE A 31 4.74 2.96 -6.08
CA PHE A 31 5.03 2.08 -4.95
C PHE A 31 5.28 2.90 -3.67
N GLY A 32 6.02 4.00 -3.76
CA GLY A 32 6.19 4.95 -2.66
C GLY A 32 4.87 5.57 -2.22
N LEU A 33 4.02 5.98 -3.17
CA LEU A 33 2.69 6.50 -2.91
C LEU A 33 1.80 5.44 -2.25
N ALA A 34 1.81 4.20 -2.75
CA ALA A 34 1.09 3.08 -2.17
C ALA A 34 1.54 2.83 -0.72
N GLY A 35 2.85 2.83 -0.46
CA GLY A 35 3.41 2.70 0.90
C GLY A 35 3.00 3.84 1.83
N ALA A 36 3.06 5.08 1.35
CA ALA A 36 2.62 6.25 2.09
C ALA A 36 1.12 6.23 2.38
N CYS A 37 0.30 5.72 1.46
CA CYS A 37 -1.13 5.52 1.67
C CYS A 37 -1.43 4.30 2.56
N TRP A 38 -0.55 3.31 2.62
CA TRP A 38 -0.73 2.10 3.43
C TRP A 38 -0.39 2.31 4.91
N LEU A 39 0.62 3.12 5.23
CA LEU A 39 0.98 3.44 6.62
C LEU A 39 -0.21 3.93 7.49
N PRO A 40 -1.02 4.92 7.04
CA PRO A 40 -2.16 5.39 7.81
C PRO A 40 -3.28 4.33 7.89
N VAL A 41 -3.43 3.46 6.89
CA VAL A 41 -4.39 2.35 6.92
C VAL A 41 -4.08 1.41 8.08
N VAL A 42 -2.82 0.97 8.23
CA VAL A 42 -2.39 0.09 9.33
C VAL A 42 -2.55 0.77 10.68
N TRP A 43 -2.19 2.04 10.78
CA TRP A 43 -2.36 2.81 12.01
C TRP A 43 -3.84 2.93 12.41
N LEU A 44 -4.75 3.17 11.45
CA LEU A 44 -6.19 3.18 11.69
C LEU A 44 -6.70 1.79 12.14
N GLN A 45 -6.21 0.70 11.54
CA GLN A 45 -6.58 -0.66 11.95
C GLN A 45 -6.22 -0.94 13.42
N LEU A 46 -5.00 -0.59 13.82
CA LEU A 46 -4.55 -0.74 15.21
C LEU A 46 -5.39 0.11 16.17
N ARG A 47 -5.73 1.33 15.77
CA ARG A 47 -6.55 2.24 16.59
C ARG A 47 -7.99 1.75 16.73
N MET A 48 -8.60 1.25 15.66
CA MET A 48 -9.92 0.63 15.70
C MET A 48 -9.94 -0.62 16.58
N ALA A 49 -8.90 -1.45 16.50
CA ALA A 49 -8.75 -2.62 17.38
C ALA A 49 -8.61 -2.22 18.85
N ALA A 50 -7.88 -1.15 19.16
CA ALA A 50 -7.77 -0.63 20.53
C ALA A 50 -9.13 -0.13 21.06
N ILE A 51 -9.90 0.61 20.24
CA ILE A 51 -11.23 1.10 20.61
C ILE A 51 -12.20 -0.06 20.84
N ALA A 52 -12.17 -1.09 19.98
CA ALA A 52 -13.01 -2.27 20.13
C ALA A 52 -12.68 -3.04 21.42
N ARG A 53 -11.38 -3.20 21.76
CA ARG A 53 -10.96 -3.81 23.03
C ARG A 53 -11.43 -3.01 24.24
N GLN A 54 -11.30 -1.69 24.19
CA GLN A 54 -11.74 -0.82 25.28
C GLN A 54 -13.26 -0.87 25.47
N ALA A 55 -14.02 -0.91 24.37
CA ALA A 55 -15.48 -1.06 24.42
C ALA A 55 -15.90 -2.42 25.01
N LEU A 56 -15.17 -3.49 24.67
CA LEU A 56 -15.38 -4.83 25.24
C LEU A 56 -15.08 -4.87 26.74
N GLN A 57 -13.98 -4.24 27.18
CA GLN A 57 -13.61 -4.16 28.60
C GLN A 57 -14.61 -3.37 29.44
N ASN A 58 -15.18 -2.30 28.87
CA ASN A 58 -16.13 -1.43 29.56
C ASN A 58 -17.59 -1.89 29.40
N ALA A 59 -17.85 -3.04 28.77
CA ALA A 59 -19.19 -3.53 28.42
C ALA A 59 -20.07 -2.44 27.74
N SER A 60 -19.45 -1.55 26.97
CA SER A 60 -20.08 -0.38 26.38
C SER A 60 -20.25 -0.56 24.87
N ALA A 61 -21.28 0.06 24.28
CA ALA A 61 -21.46 0.08 22.84
C ALA A 61 -20.27 0.74 22.12
N LEU A 62 -20.02 0.33 20.87
CA LEU A 62 -18.93 0.86 20.05
C LEU A 62 -19.09 2.38 19.86
N PRO A 63 -18.07 3.19 20.20
CA PRO A 63 -18.17 4.64 20.06
C PRO A 63 -18.39 5.08 18.60
N PRO A 64 -19.13 6.17 18.33
CA PRO A 64 -19.30 6.72 16.98
C PRO A 64 -17.97 7.15 16.33
N LEU A 65 -16.91 7.31 17.12
CA LEU A 65 -15.54 7.50 16.65
C LEU A 65 -15.04 6.32 15.79
N TYR A 66 -15.43 5.09 16.12
CA TYR A 66 -15.08 3.89 15.36
C TYR A 66 -15.62 3.97 13.93
N ALA A 67 -16.88 4.37 13.75
CA ALA A 67 -17.50 4.52 12.43
C ALA A 67 -16.83 5.62 11.59
N ARG A 68 -16.35 6.71 12.22
CA ARG A 68 -15.58 7.75 11.53
C ARG A 68 -14.22 7.23 11.06
N TYR A 69 -13.54 6.43 11.87
CA TYR A 69 -12.28 5.80 11.48
C TYR A 69 -12.47 4.72 10.42
N ALA A 70 -13.53 3.90 10.51
CA ALA A 70 -13.86 2.90 9.48
C ALA A 70 -14.01 3.54 8.10
N ARG A 71 -14.75 4.64 7.98
CA ARG A 71 -14.91 5.36 6.70
C ARG A 71 -13.59 5.93 6.16
N ARG A 72 -12.75 6.49 7.04
CA ARG A 72 -11.42 6.99 6.65
C ARG A 72 -10.49 5.86 6.22
N TRP A 73 -10.58 4.71 6.90
CA TRP A 73 -9.82 3.51 6.56
C TRP A 73 -10.23 2.97 5.18
N GLU A 74 -11.53 2.88 4.88
CA GLU A 74 -12.02 2.51 3.55
C GLU A 74 -11.55 3.49 2.48
N CYS A 75 -11.72 4.80 2.69
CA CYS A 75 -11.27 5.83 1.75
C CYS A 75 -9.75 5.81 1.50
N LEU A 76 -8.93 5.39 2.46
CA LEU A 76 -7.48 5.24 2.29
C LEU A 76 -7.08 3.89 1.69
N GLY A 77 -7.91 2.86 1.86
CA GLY A 77 -7.73 1.55 1.23
C GLY A 77 -7.88 1.62 -0.29
N PHE A 78 -8.85 2.37 -0.80
CA PHE A 78 -9.06 2.57 -2.24
C PHE A 78 -7.79 3.07 -2.99
N PRO A 79 -7.14 4.19 -2.60
CA PRO A 79 -5.96 4.68 -3.31
C PRO A 79 -4.78 3.72 -3.21
N ALA A 80 -4.59 3.02 -2.08
CA ALA A 80 -3.53 2.02 -1.95
C ALA A 80 -3.77 0.82 -2.90
N PHE A 81 -5.01 0.34 -3.00
CA PHE A 81 -5.37 -0.76 -3.88
C PHE A 81 -5.27 -0.37 -5.37
N THR A 82 -5.76 0.82 -5.72
CA THR A 82 -5.66 1.37 -7.08
C THR A 82 -4.19 1.58 -7.48
N ALA A 83 -3.33 2.07 -6.58
CA ALA A 83 -1.91 2.22 -6.86
C ALA A 83 -1.24 0.86 -7.16
N MET A 84 -1.59 -0.19 -6.41
CA MET A 84 -1.06 -1.53 -6.67
C MET A 84 -1.54 -2.11 -8.00
N LEU A 85 -2.80 -1.88 -8.38
CA LEU A 85 -3.31 -2.23 -9.71
C LEU A 85 -2.61 -1.46 -10.83
N LEU A 86 -2.33 -0.18 -10.64
CA LEU A 86 -1.59 0.64 -11.61
C LEU A 86 -0.14 0.17 -11.77
N VAL A 87 0.56 -0.13 -10.68
CA VAL A 87 1.92 -0.72 -10.75
C VAL A 87 1.90 -2.04 -11.51
N TYR A 88 0.95 -2.92 -11.19
CA TYR A 88 0.78 -4.19 -11.90
C TYR A 88 0.50 -3.97 -13.39
N TYR A 89 -0.42 -3.06 -13.72
CA TYR A 89 -0.73 -2.70 -15.10
C TYR A 89 0.52 -2.20 -15.83
N MET A 90 1.33 -1.33 -15.21
CA MET A 90 2.58 -0.83 -15.81
C MET A 90 3.59 -1.95 -16.03
N MET A 91 3.71 -2.91 -15.11
CA MET A 91 4.60 -4.07 -15.27
C MET A 91 4.14 -5.04 -16.36
N VAL A 92 2.83 -5.18 -16.58
CA VAL A 92 2.27 -6.06 -17.61
C VAL A 92 2.31 -5.39 -18.97
N ALA A 93 1.73 -4.19 -19.07
CA ALA A 93 1.61 -3.44 -20.30
C ALA A 93 2.99 -3.04 -20.86
N LYS A 94 4.01 -2.91 -19.99
CA LYS A 94 5.38 -2.47 -20.34
C LYS A 94 5.33 -1.38 -21.41
N PRO A 95 4.62 -0.26 -21.17
CA PRO A 95 4.47 0.76 -22.20
C PRO A 95 5.87 1.24 -22.60
N ALA A 96 6.26 0.90 -23.83
CA ALA A 96 7.46 1.42 -24.47
C ALA A 96 7.11 2.85 -24.90
N LEU A 97 7.21 3.79 -23.95
CA LEU A 97 7.32 5.21 -24.24
C LEU A 97 8.77 5.51 -24.67
#